data_AF-A0A8D4VLI1-F1
#
_entry.id   AF-A0A8D4VLI1-F1
#
_cell.length_a   1.000
_cell.length_b   1.000
_cell.length_c   1.000
_cell.angle_alpha   90.00
_cell.angle_beta   90.00
_cell.angle_gamma   90.00
#
_symmetry.space_group_name_H-M   'P 1'
#
loop_
_entity.id
_entity.type
_entity.pdbx_description
1 polymer ?
#
loop_
_entity_poly.entity_id
_entity_poly.type
_entity_poly.pdbx_seq_one_letter_code
_entity_poly.pdbx_strand_id
1 'polypeptide(L)'
;MSGDVQKNLNLARQASKRVSCEAIKEYVDRHLYSADLSPLKAAQALGISQRYLHKIFAESGSTFCQYIHRRRLELSREKLADPNALHRPICDIALELGFYDHAHFTRAFRKAYGVTPKAFRKAGA
;
A
#
# COMPACT_ATOMS: atom_id res chain seq x y z
N MET A 1 -25.87 43.00 -3.94
CA MET A 1 -24.78 42.54 -4.84
C MET A 1 -23.70 41.76 -4.06
N SER A 2 -24.07 40.79 -3.20
CA SER A 2 -23.11 40.11 -2.29
C SER A 2 -23.15 38.57 -2.33
N GLY A 3 -23.82 37.96 -3.32
CA GLY A 3 -23.94 36.50 -3.44
C GLY A 3 -22.86 35.82 -4.30
N ASP A 4 -22.29 36.54 -5.28
CA ASP A 4 -21.42 35.93 -6.30
C ASP A 4 -19.94 35.80 -5.86
N VAL A 5 -19.48 36.65 -4.94
CA VAL A 5 -18.09 36.62 -4.45
C VAL A 5 -17.83 35.37 -3.59
N GLN A 6 -18.81 34.94 -2.78
CA GLN A 6 -18.67 33.78 -1.90
C GLN A 6 -18.71 32.44 -2.66
N LYS A 7 -19.40 32.40 -3.81
CA LYS A 7 -19.53 31.19 -4.65
C LYS A 7 -18.22 30.89 -5.38
N ASN A 8 -17.51 31.92 -5.83
CA ASN A 8 -16.20 31.79 -6.49
C ASN A 8 -15.07 31.37 -5.55
N LEU A 9 -15.09 31.77 -4.27
CA LEU A 9 -14.08 31.34 -3.29
C LEU A 9 -14.20 29.85 -2.94
N ASN A 10 -15.41 29.27 -3.02
CA ASN A 10 -15.63 27.83 -2.84
C ASN A 10 -15.29 27.01 -4.10
N LEU A 11 -15.51 27.56 -5.30
CA LEU A 11 -15.08 26.95 -6.56
C LEU A 11 -13.55 26.95 -6.72
N ALA A 12 -12.86 28.00 -6.25
CA ALA A 12 -11.40 28.07 -6.23
C ALA A 12 -10.76 27.18 -5.16
N ARG A 13 -11.44 26.89 -4.04
CA ARG A 13 -11.02 25.83 -3.08
C ARG A 13 -11.20 24.43 -3.64
N GLN A 14 -12.11 24.24 -4.60
CA GLN A 14 -12.26 23.00 -5.38
C GLN A 14 -11.23 22.89 -6.52
N ALA A 15 -10.57 24.00 -6.89
CA ALA A 15 -9.49 24.03 -7.88
C ALA A 15 -8.17 23.51 -7.28
N SER A 16 -7.94 22.21 -7.49
CA SER A 16 -6.70 21.45 -7.31
C SER A 16 -6.20 21.28 -5.87
N LYS A 17 -6.91 20.45 -5.09
CA LYS A 17 -6.26 19.71 -4.00
C LYS A 17 -5.23 18.77 -4.65
N ARG A 18 -3.97 19.21 -4.75
CA ARG A 18 -2.89 18.34 -5.25
C ARG A 18 -2.84 17.12 -4.34
N VAL A 19 -3.01 15.93 -4.92
CA VAL A 19 -2.88 14.68 -4.17
C VAL A 19 -1.46 14.60 -3.62
N SER A 20 -1.34 14.52 -2.31
CA SER A 20 -0.06 14.42 -1.61
C SER A 20 0.46 12.97 -1.62
N CYS A 21 1.75 12.79 -1.35
CA CYS A 21 2.31 11.45 -1.11
C CYS A 21 1.54 10.72 0.00
N GLU A 22 1.16 11.43 1.06
CA GLU A 22 0.42 10.87 2.19
C GLU A 22 -0.96 10.33 1.77
N ALA A 23 -1.72 11.10 0.98
CA ALA A 23 -3.01 10.64 0.47
C ALA A 23 -2.88 9.37 -0.40
N ILE A 24 -1.80 9.24 -1.17
CA ILE A 24 -1.52 8.03 -1.94
C ILE A 24 -1.18 6.84 -1.02
N LYS A 25 -0.39 7.07 0.04
CA LYS A 25 -0.04 6.03 1.02
C LYS A 25 -1.27 5.53 1.77
N GLU A 26 -2.12 6.43 2.24
CA GLU A 26 -3.39 6.07 2.88
C GLU A 26 -4.29 5.24 1.95
N TYR A 27 -4.35 5.62 0.66
CA TYR A 27 -5.07 4.83 -0.32
C TYR A 27 -4.48 3.42 -0.43
N VAL A 28 -3.15 3.29 -0.52
CA VAL A 28 -2.49 1.98 -0.56
C VAL A 28 -2.83 1.16 0.68
N ASP A 29 -2.69 1.72 1.88
CA ASP A 29 -2.93 1.00 3.14
C ASP A 29 -4.36 0.45 3.24
N ARG A 30 -5.37 1.20 2.77
CA ARG A 30 -6.76 0.74 2.71
C ARG A 30 -7.01 -0.38 1.69
N HIS A 31 -6.12 -0.56 0.72
CA HIS A 31 -6.29 -1.49 -0.39
C HIS A 31 -5.20 -2.59 -0.45
N LEU A 32 -4.43 -2.79 0.62
CA LEU A 32 -3.31 -3.76 0.63
C LEU A 32 -3.74 -5.21 0.33
N TYR A 33 -4.95 -5.59 0.76
CA TYR A 33 -5.57 -6.89 0.49
C TYR A 33 -6.14 -7.03 -0.92
N SER A 34 -6.23 -5.92 -1.68
CA SER A 34 -6.69 -5.95 -3.06
C SER A 34 -5.55 -6.44 -3.94
N ALA A 35 -5.68 -7.66 -4.45
CA ALA A 35 -4.61 -8.31 -5.19
C ALA A 35 -4.32 -7.62 -6.54
N ASP A 36 -5.29 -6.86 -7.05
CA ASP A 36 -5.24 -6.03 -8.27
C ASP A 36 -4.82 -4.56 -8.02
N LEU A 37 -4.39 -4.21 -6.81
CA LEU A 37 -3.84 -2.89 -6.51
C LEU A 37 -2.65 -2.60 -7.43
N SER A 38 -2.79 -1.56 -8.26
CA SER A 38 -1.84 -1.20 -9.31
C SER A 38 -1.71 0.32 -9.45
N PRO A 39 -0.63 0.83 -10.09
CA PRO A 39 -0.48 2.26 -10.35
C PRO A 39 -1.68 2.86 -11.08
N LEU A 40 -2.22 2.14 -12.08
CA LEU A 40 -3.40 2.57 -12.83
C LEU A 40 -4.62 2.75 -11.93
N LYS A 41 -4.98 1.74 -11.14
CA LYS A 41 -6.16 1.81 -10.25
C LYS A 41 -6.01 2.90 -9.19
N ALA A 42 -4.84 3.02 -8.58
CA ALA A 42 -4.58 4.06 -7.58
C ALA A 42 -4.66 5.46 -8.19
N ALA A 43 -4.06 5.66 -9.37
CA ALA A 43 -4.11 6.94 -10.07
C ALA A 43 -5.55 7.33 -10.46
N GLN A 44 -6.34 6.39 -10.97
CA GLN A 44 -7.75 6.59 -11.30
C GLN A 44 -8.58 6.94 -10.06
N ALA A 45 -8.44 6.17 -8.98
CA ALA A 45 -9.18 6.40 -7.74
C ALA A 45 -8.85 7.75 -7.08
N LEU A 46 -7.63 8.24 -7.26
CA LEU A 46 -7.15 9.51 -6.71
C LEU A 46 -7.29 10.70 -7.68
N GLY A 47 -7.78 10.48 -8.89
CA GLY A 47 -7.96 11.54 -9.89
C GLY A 47 -6.65 12.16 -10.39
N ILE A 48 -5.57 11.37 -10.45
CA ILE A 48 -4.25 11.82 -10.94
C ILE A 48 -3.77 10.96 -12.12
N SER A 49 -2.77 11.45 -12.85
CA SER A 49 -2.10 10.63 -13.86
C SER A 49 -1.12 9.64 -13.21
N GLN A 50 -0.90 8.48 -13.85
CA GLN A 50 0.15 7.54 -13.43
C GLN A 50 1.53 8.21 -13.44
N ARG A 51 1.80 9.10 -14.38
CA ARG A 51 3.05 9.89 -14.43
C ARG A 51 3.26 10.71 -13.17
N TYR A 52 2.20 11.38 -12.68
CA TYR A 52 2.28 12.17 -11.46
C TYR A 52 2.49 11.28 -10.22
N LEU A 53 1.78 10.15 -10.15
CA LEU A 53 1.96 9.15 -9.09
C LEU A 53 3.41 8.63 -9.06
N HIS A 54 3.98 8.25 -10.20
CA HIS A 54 5.38 7.81 -10.28
C HIS A 54 6.36 8.93 -9.92
N LYS A 55 6.10 10.17 -10.33
CA LYS A 55 6.92 11.33 -9.96
C LYS A 55 6.98 11.52 -8.45
N ILE A 56 5.84 11.50 -7.76
CA ILE A 56 5.78 11.63 -6.29
C ILE A 56 6.61 10.55 -5.61
N PHE A 57 6.50 9.30 -6.07
CA PHE A 57 7.25 8.20 -5.45
C PHE A 57 8.75 8.31 -5.75
N ALA A 58 9.13 8.69 -6.97
CA ALA A 58 10.53 8.90 -7.32
C ALA A 58 11.17 10.00 -6.46
N GLU A 59 10.45 11.10 -6.20
CA GLU A 59 10.89 12.16 -5.26
C GLU A 59 11.03 11.65 -3.82
N SER A 60 10.30 10.59 -3.45
CA SER A 60 10.44 9.91 -2.14
C SER A 60 11.51 8.80 -2.11
N GLY A 61 12.26 8.61 -3.20
CA GLY A 61 13.32 7.60 -3.29
C GLY A 61 12.84 6.17 -3.47
N SER A 62 11.62 5.96 -3.97
CA SER A 62 11.04 4.64 -4.19
C SER A 62 10.15 4.62 -5.44
N THR A 63 9.68 3.45 -5.83
CA THR A 63 8.57 3.31 -6.78
C THR A 63 7.29 2.98 -6.03
N PHE A 64 6.15 3.27 -6.63
CA PHE A 64 4.84 2.89 -6.08
C PHE A 64 4.72 1.38 -5.82
N CYS A 65 5.20 0.54 -6.76
CA CYS A 65 5.17 -0.91 -6.60
C CYS A 65 6.10 -1.40 -5.48
N GLN A 66 7.29 -0.82 -5.34
CA GLN A 66 8.18 -1.12 -4.20
C GLN A 66 7.53 -0.72 -2.86
N TYR A 67 6.81 0.41 -2.83
CA TYR A 67 6.07 0.82 -1.64
C TYR A 67 4.98 -0.20 -1.27
N ILE A 68 4.12 -0.60 -2.23
CA ILE A 68 3.10 -1.63 -2.00
C ILE A 68 3.74 -2.93 -1.50
N HIS A 69 4.81 -3.38 -2.17
CA HIS A 69 5.49 -4.61 -1.81
C HIS A 69 6.02 -4.56 -0.37
N ARG A 70 6.66 -3.45 0.01
CA ARG A 70 7.14 -3.24 1.39
C ARG A 70 6.00 -3.26 2.40
N ARG A 71 4.91 -2.52 2.15
CA ARG A 71 3.74 -2.47 3.06
C ARG A 71 3.08 -3.85 3.21
N ARG A 72 2.97 -4.63 2.14
CA ARG A 72 2.47 -6.01 2.19
C ARG A 72 3.38 -6.93 3.00
N LEU A 73 4.70 -6.78 2.90
CA LEU A 73 5.64 -7.52 3.75
C LEU A 73 5.47 -7.14 5.23
N GLU A 74 5.34 -5.85 5.54
CA GLU A 74 5.15 -5.35 6.92
C GLU A 74 3.86 -5.91 7.53
N LEU A 75 2.75 -5.84 6.79
CA LEU A 75 1.48 -6.40 7.23
C LEU A 75 1.51 -7.93 7.36
N SER A 76 2.25 -8.62 6.47
CA SER A 76 2.45 -10.07 6.61
C SER A 76 3.19 -10.41 7.89
N ARG A 77 4.19 -9.59 8.29
CA ARG A 77 4.94 -9.78 9.53
C ARG A 77 4.04 -9.60 10.75
N GLU A 78 3.20 -8.58 10.74
CA GLU A 78 2.21 -8.34 11.80
C GLU A 78 1.25 -9.54 11.93
N LYS A 79 0.71 -10.03 10.82
CA LYS A 79 -0.15 -11.23 10.80
C LYS A 79 0.55 -12.50 11.25
N LEU A 80 1.85 -12.63 11.01
CA LEU A 80 2.62 -13.79 11.45
C LEU A 80 2.98 -13.75 12.94
N ALA A 81 2.96 -12.57 13.55
CA ALA A 81 3.20 -12.37 14.98
C ALA A 81 1.90 -12.40 15.82
N ASP A 82 0.73 -12.28 15.19
CA ASP A 82 -0.57 -12.32 15.88
C ASP A 82 -0.88 -13.74 16.40
N PRO A 83 -1.01 -13.94 17.73
CA PRO A 83 -1.35 -15.25 18.31
C PRO A 83 -2.67 -15.82 17.78
N ASN A 84 -3.63 -14.95 17.43
CA ASN A 84 -4.91 -15.37 16.88
C ASN A 84 -4.78 -15.92 15.46
N ALA A 85 -3.69 -15.61 14.76
CA ALA A 85 -3.43 -16.06 13.40
C ALA A 85 -2.51 -17.30 13.32
N LEU A 86 -2.08 -17.88 14.45
CA LEU A 86 -1.16 -19.03 14.46
C LEU A 86 -1.70 -20.25 13.72
N HIS A 87 -3.01 -20.47 13.78
CA HIS A 87 -3.71 -21.55 13.09
C HIS A 87 -3.78 -21.34 11.57
N ARG A 88 -3.56 -20.11 11.08
CA ARG A 88 -3.70 -19.78 9.67
C ARG A 88 -2.48 -20.22 8.86
N PRO A 89 -2.66 -20.90 7.71
CA PRO A 89 -1.54 -21.21 6.82
C PRO A 89 -0.79 -19.95 6.37
N ILE A 90 0.54 -20.04 6.33
CA ILE A 90 1.40 -18.92 5.87
C ILE A 90 1.08 -18.56 4.42
N CYS A 91 0.77 -19.56 3.58
CA CYS A 91 0.38 -19.36 2.19
C CYS A 91 -0.89 -18.52 2.07
N ASP A 92 -1.87 -18.71 2.95
CA ASP A 92 -3.14 -17.98 2.89
C ASP A 92 -2.93 -16.50 3.26
N ILE A 93 -2.12 -16.22 4.28
CA ILE A 93 -1.72 -14.85 4.63
C ILE A 93 -1.00 -14.18 3.45
N ALA A 94 -0.10 -14.92 2.77
CA ALA A 94 0.62 -14.39 1.62
C ALA A 94 -0.34 -14.10 0.44
N LEU A 95 -1.25 -15.02 0.13
CA LEU A 95 -2.23 -14.89 -0.94
C LEU A 95 -3.19 -13.73 -0.71
N GLU A 96 -3.71 -13.57 0.51
CA GLU A 96 -4.58 -12.45 0.90
C GLU A 96 -3.91 -11.09 0.71
N LEU A 97 -2.59 -11.04 0.89
CA LEU A 97 -1.79 -9.84 0.69
C LEU A 97 -1.29 -9.71 -0.75
N GLY A 98 -1.78 -10.53 -1.69
CA GLY A 98 -1.45 -10.43 -3.12
C GLY A 98 -0.08 -10.99 -3.49
N PHE A 99 0.49 -11.91 -2.70
CA PHE A 99 1.63 -12.72 -3.10
C PHE A 99 1.17 -14.05 -3.69
N TYR A 100 1.21 -14.17 -5.01
CA TYR A 100 0.75 -15.36 -5.73
C TYR A 100 1.79 -16.50 -5.82
N ASP A 101 3.06 -16.21 -5.53
CA ASP A 101 4.14 -17.20 -5.50
C ASP A 101 4.72 -17.28 -4.08
N HIS A 102 4.55 -18.44 -3.44
CA HIS A 102 5.02 -18.70 -2.08
C HIS A 102 6.55 -18.66 -1.95
N ALA A 103 7.27 -19.16 -2.96
CA ALA A 103 8.73 -19.15 -2.97
C ALA A 103 9.24 -17.71 -3.14
N HIS A 104 8.59 -16.92 -3.99
CA HIS A 104 8.89 -15.50 -4.13
C HIS A 104 8.61 -14.72 -2.83
N PHE A 105 7.45 -14.93 -2.20
CA PHE A 105 7.13 -14.35 -0.90
C PHE A 105 8.18 -14.70 0.17
N THR A 106 8.54 -15.98 0.29
CA THR A 106 9.52 -16.44 1.27
C THR A 106 10.89 -15.78 1.06
N ARG A 107 11.35 -15.67 -0.20
CA ARG A 107 12.61 -14.97 -0.53
C ARG A 107 12.52 -13.48 -0.19
N ALA A 108 11.42 -12.81 -0.54
CA ALA A 108 11.21 -11.39 -0.28
C ALA A 108 11.16 -11.10 1.23
N PHE A 109 10.41 -11.91 1.98
CA PHE A 109 10.31 -11.81 3.44
C PHE A 109 11.66 -12.02 4.11
N ARG A 110 12.41 -13.06 3.71
CA ARG A 110 13.76 -13.31 4.23
C ARG A 110 14.72 -12.18 3.89
N LYS A 111 14.65 -11.63 2.68
CA LYS A 111 15.47 -10.48 2.29
C LYS A 111 15.15 -9.24 3.15
N ALA A 112 13.90 -9.03 3.52
CA ALA A 112 13.47 -7.89 4.33
C ALA A 112 13.78 -8.05 5.83
N TYR A 113 13.68 -9.28 6.37
CA TYR A 113 13.70 -9.52 7.83
C TYR A 113 14.76 -10.51 8.32
N GLY A 114 15.61 -11.03 7.42
CA GLY A 114 16.71 -11.95 7.76
C GLY A 114 16.32 -13.42 7.98
N VAL A 115 15.04 -13.71 8.24
CA VAL A 115 14.52 -15.05 8.54
C VAL A 115 13.35 -15.44 7.64
N THR A 116 13.04 -16.72 7.53
CA THR A 116 11.86 -17.18 6.77
C THR A 116 10.56 -16.86 7.53
N PRO A 117 9.41 -16.72 6.84
CA PRO A 117 8.11 -16.51 7.49
C PRO A 117 7.79 -17.58 8.55
N LYS A 118 8.13 -18.84 8.26
CA LYS A 118 7.93 -19.97 9.18
C LYS A 118 8.80 -19.85 10.43
N ALA A 119 10.08 -19.52 10.27
CA ALA A 119 10.98 -19.32 11.39
C ALA A 119 10.56 -18.12 12.25
N PHE A 120 10.17 -17.02 11.61
CA PHE A 120 9.65 -15.82 12.28
C PHE A 120 8.44 -16.15 13.15
N ARG A 121 7.43 -16.84 12.60
CA ARG A 121 6.24 -17.25 13.36
C ARG A 121 6.59 -18.14 14.54
N LYS A 122 7.47 -19.13 14.35
CA LYS A 122 7.88 -20.04 15.42
C LYS A 122 8.58 -19.34 16.58
N ALA A 123 9.28 -18.23 16.31
CA ALA A 123 10.04 -17.49 17.32
C ALA A 123 9.16 -16.51 18.15
N GLY A 124 8.00 -16.09 17.62
CA GLY A 124 7.05 -15.24 18.33
C GLY A 124 5.87 -15.97 18.99
N ALA A 125 5.77 -17.28 18.75
CA ALA A 125 4.81 -18.18 19.40
C ALA A 125 5.37 -18.76 20.71
#